data_AF-A0A9D9F5X4-F1
#
_entry.id   AF-A0A9D9F5X4-F1
#
_cell.length_a   1.000
_cell.length_b   1.000
_cell.length_c   1.000
_cell.angle_alpha   90.00
_cell.angle_beta   90.00
_cell.angle_gamma   90.00
#
_symmetry.space_group_name_H-M   'P 1'
#
loop_
_entity.id
_entity.type
_entity.pdbx_description
1 polymer ?
#
loop_
_entity_poly.entity_id
_entity_poly.type
_entity_poly.pdbx_seq_one_letter_code
_entity_poly.pdbx_strand_id
1 'polypeptide(L)' 'GRFNKSPYQLIVEKKLEIITEKLEGSTDEILFSIALDVGFVDNNALYKFVKRHTGKTPTELRKGRVKRESEKGE' A
#
# COMPACT_ATOMS: atom_id res chain seq x y z
N GLY A 1 -15.34 -17.18 19.76
CA GLY A 1 -14.94 -15.82 20.20
C GLY A 1 -15.37 -14.81 19.15
N ARG A 2 -15.82 -13.62 19.53
CA ARG A 2 -16.50 -12.62 18.67
C ARG A 2 -15.59 -11.84 17.70
N PHE A 3 -14.44 -12.37 17.30
CA PHE A 3 -13.57 -11.74 16.30
C PHE A 3 -13.11 -12.80 15.31
N ASN A 4 -13.56 -12.69 14.04
CA ASN A 4 -13.19 -13.60 12.95
C ASN A 4 -11.75 -13.39 12.44
N LYS A 5 -11.00 -12.45 13.04
CA LYS A 5 -9.62 -12.11 12.68
C LYS A 5 -8.76 -11.99 13.92
N SER A 6 -7.50 -12.39 13.81
CA SER A 6 -6.51 -12.16 14.86
C SER A 6 -6.14 -10.67 14.94
N PRO A 7 -5.70 -10.16 16.10
CA PRO A 7 -5.19 -8.79 16.22
C PRO A 7 -4.10 -8.46 15.19
N TYR A 8 -3.24 -9.43 14.89
CA TYR A 8 -2.21 -9.28 13.86
C TYR A 8 -2.82 -9.01 12.47
N GLN A 9 -3.85 -9.75 12.08
CA GLN A 9 -4.52 -9.55 10.78
C GLN A 9 -5.13 -8.15 10.68
N LEU A 10 -5.74 -7.66 11.76
CA LEU A 10 -6.30 -6.29 11.80
C LEU A 10 -5.20 -5.23 11.63
N ILE A 11 -4.04 -5.42 12.26
CA ILE A 11 -2.89 -4.51 12.11
C ILE A 11 -2.38 -4.53 10.66
N VAL A 12 -2.25 -5.71 10.06
CA VAL A 12 -1.80 -5.85 8.67
C VAL A 12 -2.75 -5.13 7.73
N GLU A 13 -4.06 -5.37 7.87
CA GLU A 13 -5.09 -4.72 7.05
C GLU A 13 -5.05 -3.20 7.19
N LYS A 14 -4.99 -2.69 8.43
CA LYS A 14 -4.98 -1.25 8.65
C LYS A 14 -3.72 -0.57 8.11
N LYS A 15 -2.56 -1.22 8.23
CA LYS A 15 -1.32 -0.72 7.62
C LYS A 15 -1.42 -0.68 6.10
N LEU A 16 -1.94 -1.73 5.46
CA LEU A 16 -2.09 -1.78 4.00
C LEU A 16 -3.08 -0.74 3.47
N GLU A 17 -4.17 -0.48 4.19
CA GLU A 17 -5.12 0.60 3.88
C GLU A 17 -4.40 1.95 3.81
N ILE A 18 -3.69 2.33 4.89
CA ILE A 18 -2.96 3.61 4.97
C ILE A 18 -1.87 3.72 3.90
N ILE A 19 -1.11 2.64 3.68
CA ILE A 19 -0.05 2.62 2.65
C ILE A 19 -0.65 2.83 1.26
N THR A 20 -1.75 2.15 0.95
CA THR A 20 -2.41 2.27 -0.36
C THR A 20 -2.94 3.69 -0.57
N GLU A 21 -3.66 4.23 0.41
CA GLU A 21 -4.18 5.61 0.36
C GLU A 21 -3.08 6.64 0.11
N LYS A 22 -1.93 6.50 0.79
CA LYS A 22 -0.78 7.39 0.63
C LYS A 22 -0.09 7.24 -0.73
N LEU A 23 0.06 6.00 -1.21
CA LEU A 23 0.63 5.73 -2.53
C LEU A 23 -0.25 6.25 -3.67
N GLU A 24 -1.57 6.26 -3.49
CA GLU A 24 -2.55 6.76 -4.46
C GLU A 24 -2.77 8.27 -4.38
N GLY A 25 -2.66 8.84 -3.17
CA GLY A 25 -2.98 10.24 -2.88
C GLY A 25 -1.93 11.25 -3.33
N SER A 26 -0.66 10.84 -3.49
CA SER A 26 0.42 11.74 -3.89
C SER A 26 1.53 11.02 -4.65
N THR A 27 1.93 11.57 -5.81
CA THR A 27 3.13 11.14 -6.52
C THR A 27 4.41 11.58 -5.80
N ASP A 28 4.30 12.60 -4.96
CA ASP A 28 5.43 13.32 -4.37
C ASP A 28 5.79 12.80 -2.98
N GLU A 29 4.87 12.06 -2.32
CA GLU A 29 5.20 11.38 -1.07
C GLU A 29 6.32 10.35 -1.34
N ILE A 30 7.46 10.58 -0.71
CA ILE A 30 8.60 9.65 -0.75
C ILE A 30 8.27 8.42 0.11
N LEU A 31 8.67 7.23 -0.36
CA LEU A 31 8.41 5.96 0.35
C LEU A 31 8.88 5.97 1.81
N PHE A 32 9.87 6.80 2.12
CA PHE A 32 10.41 6.95 3.47
C PHE A 32 9.42 7.59 4.43
N SER A 33 8.69 8.62 3.99
CA SER A 33 7.63 9.23 4.79
C SER A 33 6.52 8.22 5.08
N ILE A 34 6.08 7.50 4.05
CA ILE A 34 5.05 6.46 4.18
C ILE A 34 5.51 5.36 5.15
N ALA A 35 6.78 4.97 5.10
CA ALA A 35 7.35 3.98 6.00
C ALA A 35 7.27 4.44 7.46
N LEU A 36 7.68 5.68 7.75
CA LEU A 36 7.63 6.24 9.11
C LEU A 36 6.19 6.35 9.62
N ASP A 37 5.25 6.81 8.80
CA ASP A 37 3.85 7.00 9.18
C ASP A 37 3.17 5.69 9.65
N VAL A 38 3.62 4.55 9.13
CA VAL A 38 3.09 3.23 9.50
C VAL A 38 4.03 2.44 10.42
N GLY A 39 5.03 3.11 10.99
CA GLY A 39 5.94 2.58 12.01
C GLY A 39 7.01 1.63 11.49
N PHE A 40 7.48 1.80 10.25
CA PHE A 40 8.68 1.15 9.73
C PHE A 40 9.90 2.05 9.86
N VAL A 41 11.06 1.45 10.07
CA VAL A 41 12.34 2.17 10.23
C VAL A 41 12.89 2.71 8.90
N ASP A 42 12.56 2.05 7.78
CA ASP A 42 13.09 2.39 6.46
C ASP A 42 12.19 1.90 5.30
N ASN A 43 12.59 2.28 4.09
CA ASN A 43 11.94 1.88 2.84
C ASN A 43 11.94 0.37 2.60
N ASN A 44 12.98 -0.33 3.06
CA ASN A 44 13.15 -1.76 2.81
C ASN A 44 12.17 -2.57 3.66
N ALA A 45 11.93 -2.15 4.90
CA ALA A 45 10.92 -2.72 5.79
C ALA A 45 9.51 -2.53 5.21
N LEU A 46 9.19 -1.33 4.72
CA LEU A 46 7.93 -1.07 4.00
C LEU A 46 7.82 -1.97 2.75
N TYR A 47 8.87 -2.00 1.92
CA TYR A 47 8.89 -2.80 0.69
C TYR A 47 8.62 -4.30 0.97
N LYS A 48 9.35 -4.88 1.92
CA LYS A 48 9.20 -6.29 2.32
C LYS A 48 7.79 -6.56 2.85
N PHE A 49 7.26 -5.65 3.67
CA PHE A 49 5.92 -5.77 4.22
C PHE A 49 4.86 -5.79 3.12
N VAL A 50 4.91 -4.83 2.19
CA VAL A 50 3.97 -4.72 1.07
C VAL A 50 4.06 -5.94 0.17
N LYS A 51 5.28 -6.34 -0.24
CA LYS A 51 5.49 -7.51 -1.10
C LYS A 51 4.98 -8.80 -0.47
N ARG A 52 5.22 -8.99 0.82
CA ARG A 52 4.80 -10.19 1.57
C ARG A 52 3.27 -10.34 1.62
N HIS A 53 2.54 -9.24 1.78
CA HIS A 53 1.09 -9.31 2.02
C HIS A 53 0.24 -9.03 0.77
N THR A 54 0.81 -8.42 -0.27
CA THR A 54 0.06 -8.07 -1.50
C THR A 54 0.60 -8.76 -2.75
N GLY A 55 1.81 -9.34 -2.69
CA GLY A 55 2.52 -9.83 -3.87
C GLY A 55 3.03 -8.73 -4.81
N LYS A 56 2.80 -7.45 -4.50
CA LYS A 56 3.21 -6.28 -5.30
C LYS A 56 4.26 -5.44 -4.57
N THR A 57 5.03 -4.64 -5.30
CA THR A 57 5.92 -3.63 -4.71
C THR A 57 5.14 -2.33 -4.44
N PRO A 58 5.64 -1.44 -3.56
CA PRO A 58 5.03 -0.11 -3.39
C PRO A 58 4.92 0.69 -4.69
N THR A 59 5.89 0.55 -5.60
CA THR A 59 5.88 1.22 -6.91
C THR A 59 4.86 0.61 -7.88
N GLU A 60 4.60 -0.70 -7.79
CA GLU A 60 3.51 -1.36 -8.52
C GLU A 60 2.14 -0.94 -8.00
N LEU A 61 1.98 -0.75 -6.69
CA LEU A 61 0.74 -0.23 -6.08
C LEU A 61 0.49 1.24 -6.43
N ARG A 62 1.54 2.06 -6.56
CA ARG A 62 1.44 3.48 -6.94
C ARG A 62 0.82 3.70 -8.32
N LYS A 63 0.76 2.68 -9.20
CA LYS A 63 0.20 2.80 -10.55
C LYS A 63 -1.34 2.81 -10.52
N GLY A 64 -1.90 3.95 -10.12
CA GLY A 64 -3.33 4.14 -9.91
C GLY A 64 -3.96 5.37 -10.57
N ARG A 65 -3.36 6.02 -11.60
CA ARG A 65 -4.05 7.00 -12.49
C ARG A 65 -3.51 7.12 -13.95
N VAL A 66 -2.83 6.13 -14.51
CA VAL A 66 -2.58 6.08 -15.98
C VAL A 66 -3.18 4.80 -16.55
N LYS A 67 -4.52 4.81 -16.65
CA LYS A 67 -5.39 4.08 -17.59
C LYS A 67 -6.80 4.11 -17.02
N ARG A 68 -7.45 5.27 -17.10
CA ARG A 68 -8.90 5.28 -17.32
C ARG A 68 -9.06 5.25 -18.84
N GLU A 69 -9.50 4.10 -19.33
CA GLU A 69 -10.25 3.90 -20.57
C GLU A 69 -9.63 4.49 -21.86
N SER A 70 -8.94 3.64 -22.61
CA SER A 70 -8.94 3.71 -24.08
C SER A 70 -9.39 2.36 -24.60
N GLU A 71 -10.68 2.11 -24.40
CA GLU A 71 -11.58 1.19 -25.09
C GLU A 71 -12.90 1.99 -25.13
N LYS A 72 -13.57 2.34 -26.23
CA LYS A 72 -13.57 1.97 -27.65
C LYS A 72 -14.03 3.19 -28.45
N GLY A 73 -13.65 3.25 -29.72
CA GLY A 73 -14.29 4.06 -30.74
C GLY A 73 -13.68 3.65 -32.07
N GLU A 74 -14.35 2.70 -32.73
CA GLU A 74 -14.07 2.23 -34.10
C GLU A 74 -14.09 3.39 -35.11
#